data_AF-A0A937SF81-F1
#
_entry.id   AF-A0A937SF81-F1
#
_cell.length_a   1.000
_cell.length_b   1.000
_cell.length_c   1.000
_cell.angle_alpha   90.00
_cell.angle_beta   90.00
_cell.angle_gamma   90.00
#
_symmetry.space_group_name_H-M   'P 1'
#
loop_
_entity.id
_entity.type
_entity.pdbx_description
1 polymer ?
#
loop_
_entity_poly.entity_id
_entity_poly.type
_entity_poly.pdbx_seq_one_letter_code
_entity_poly.pdbx_strand_id
1 'polypeptide(L)'
;MPVAPDTKLENSWRERLRSDFESAYMAELRQFLGEQKALGKTIYPAGDEIFAALNATAFEAVKVVILGQDPYHGPGQAHGLSFSVRKGVRIPPSLQNIYKELATDVDFVRPDHGCLSEWAEQGVLLLNSVLT
;
A
#
# COMPACT_ATOMS: atom_id res chain seq x y z
N MET A 1 15.59 -3.47 20.87
CA MET A 1 15.09 -4.78 20.41
C MET A 1 15.06 -4.75 18.89
N PRO A 2 15.44 -5.83 18.20
CA PRO A 2 15.49 -5.87 16.73
C PRO A 2 14.08 -5.73 16.15
N VAL A 3 14.02 -5.35 14.86
CA VAL A 3 12.80 -5.27 14.04
C VAL A 3 11.85 -6.42 14.42
N ALA A 4 10.57 -6.11 14.69
CA ALA A 4 9.60 -7.14 15.02
C ALA A 4 9.65 -8.25 13.93
N PRO A 5 9.88 -9.52 14.30
CA PRO A 5 10.23 -10.59 13.35
C PRO A 5 9.16 -10.89 12.28
N ASP A 6 7.96 -10.31 12.38
CA ASP A 6 6.81 -10.63 11.52
C ASP A 6 6.42 -9.55 10.50
N THR A 7 7.17 -8.46 10.36
CA THR A 7 6.91 -7.52 9.25
C THR A 7 7.40 -8.15 7.96
N LYS A 8 6.49 -8.83 7.24
CA LYS A 8 6.73 -9.36 5.91
C LYS A 8 7.06 -8.19 4.98
N LEU A 9 8.34 -7.94 4.77
CA LEU A 9 8.87 -6.96 3.81
C LEU A 9 9.80 -7.68 2.83
N GLU A 10 9.62 -7.44 1.54
CA GLU A 10 10.46 -7.96 0.47
C GLU A 10 11.93 -7.57 0.72
N ASN A 11 12.85 -8.51 0.46
CA ASN A 11 14.24 -8.44 0.92
C ASN A 11 14.99 -7.25 0.33
N SER A 12 14.75 -6.95 -0.95
CA SER A 12 15.38 -5.83 -1.62
C SER A 12 15.01 -4.52 -0.93
N TRP A 13 13.76 -4.34 -0.48
CA TRP A 13 13.37 -3.16 0.30
C TRP A 13 13.90 -3.18 1.73
N ARG A 14 13.86 -4.34 2.37
CA ARG A 14 14.35 -4.53 3.76
C ARG A 14 15.80 -4.11 3.90
N GLU A 15 16.63 -4.41 2.90
CA GLU A 15 18.04 -4.03 2.93
C GLU A 15 18.24 -2.50 2.87
N ARG A 16 17.50 -1.80 2.00
CA ARG A 16 17.63 -0.34 1.86
C ARG A 16 17.03 0.43 3.03
N LEU A 17 15.91 -0.06 3.56
CA LEU A 17 15.17 0.63 4.62
C LEU A 17 15.62 0.22 6.03
N ARG A 18 16.64 -0.64 6.16
CA ARG A 18 17.11 -1.17 7.44
C ARG A 18 17.40 -0.06 8.46
N SER A 19 18.15 0.97 8.06
CA SER A 19 18.50 2.09 8.92
C SER A 19 17.28 2.87 9.42
N ASP A 20 16.26 3.03 8.57
CA ASP A 20 15.00 3.67 8.93
C ASP A 20 14.23 2.83 9.96
N PHE A 21 14.12 1.52 9.74
CA PHE A 21 13.41 0.63 10.68
C PHE A 21 14.08 0.52 12.05
N GLU A 22 15.40 0.68 12.10
CA GLU A 22 16.22 0.66 13.32
C GLU A 22 16.29 2.02 14.04
N SER A 23 15.78 3.08 13.43
CA SER A 23 15.76 4.41 14.01
C SER A 23 14.86 4.55 15.25
N ALA A 24 15.14 5.58 16.05
CA ALA A 24 14.30 5.93 17.21
C ALA A 24 12.88 6.32 16.79
N TYR A 25 12.72 7.10 15.71
CA TYR A 25 11.40 7.55 15.24
C TYR A 25 10.51 6.37 14.83
N MET A 26 11.08 5.32 14.20
CA MET A 26 10.32 4.12 13.86
C MET A 26 9.96 3.29 15.09
N ALA A 27 10.80 3.27 16.13
CA ALA A 27 10.45 2.64 17.40
C ALA A 27 9.26 3.34 18.06
N GLU A 28 9.27 4.68 18.10
CA GLU A 28 8.17 5.50 18.61
C GLU A 28 6.88 5.30 17.79
N LEU A 29 6.97 5.26 16.46
CA LEU A 29 5.82 5.04 15.59
C LEU A 29 5.17 3.67 15.83
N ARG A 30 5.99 2.60 15.98
CA ARG A 30 5.48 1.26 16.29
C ARG A 30 4.78 1.23 17.64
N GLN A 31 5.35 1.89 18.65
CA GLN A 31 4.74 2.01 19.97
C GLN A 31 3.39 2.74 19.89
N PHE A 32 3.36 3.90 19.22
CA PHE A 32 2.14 4.68 19.02
C PHE A 32 1.03 3.85 18.37
N LEU A 33 1.31 3.13 17.28
CA LEU A 33 0.33 2.27 16.61
C LEU A 33 -0.15 1.12 17.50
N GLY A 34 0.75 0.53 18.29
CA GLY A 34 0.40 -0.49 19.28
C GLY A 34 -0.56 0.03 20.36
N GLU A 35 -0.30 1.23 20.88
CA GLU A 35 -1.17 1.91 21.84
C GLU A 35 -2.54 2.26 21.24
N GLN A 36 -2.58 2.78 20.00
CA GLN A 36 -3.84 3.06 19.31
C GLN A 36 -4.71 1.80 19.16
N LYS A 37 -4.08 0.67 18.78
CA LYS A 37 -4.77 -0.62 18.67
C LYS A 37 -5.25 -1.12 20.03
N ALA A 38 -4.46 -0.97 21.09
CA ALA A 38 -4.83 -1.35 22.45
C ALA A 38 -6.03 -0.54 22.99
N LEU A 39 -6.17 0.71 22.54
CA LEU A 39 -7.33 1.57 22.81
C LEU A 39 -8.57 1.19 21.98
N GLY A 40 -8.52 0.13 21.18
CA GLY A 40 -9.64 -0.36 20.38
C GLY A 40 -9.86 0.40 19.07
N LYS A 41 -8.91 1.24 18.62
CA LYS A 41 -9.01 1.89 17.31
C LYS A 41 -8.87 0.84 16.20
N THR A 42 -9.74 0.96 15.20
CA THR A 42 -9.59 0.20 13.95
C THR A 42 -8.59 0.91 13.06
N ILE A 43 -7.52 0.22 12.69
CA ILE A 43 -6.44 0.73 11.84
C ILE A 43 -6.50 -0.01 10.50
N TYR A 44 -6.36 0.71 9.40
CA TYR A 44 -6.35 0.16 8.04
C TYR A 44 -5.06 0.53 7.32
N PRO A 45 -4.55 -0.32 6.40
CA PRO A 45 -5.02 -1.67 6.10
C PRO A 45 -4.67 -2.64 7.24
N ALA A 46 -4.92 -3.94 7.04
CA ALA A 46 -4.46 -4.95 8.00
C ALA A 46 -2.93 -4.87 8.18
N GLY A 47 -2.43 -5.25 9.37
CA GLY A 47 -1.01 -5.04 9.72
C GLY A 47 -0.01 -5.71 8.79
N ASP A 48 -0.37 -6.85 8.22
CA ASP A 48 0.39 -7.60 7.21
C ASP A 48 0.32 -6.99 5.80
N GLU A 49 -0.55 -6.01 5.60
CA GLU A 49 -0.76 -5.32 4.32
C GLU A 49 -0.19 -3.89 4.31
N ILE A 50 0.29 -3.37 5.44
CA ILE A 50 0.86 -2.01 5.54
C ILE A 50 1.96 -1.79 4.49
N PHE A 51 2.78 -2.82 4.21
CA PHE A 51 3.87 -2.77 3.23
C PHE A 51 3.55 -3.51 1.92
N ALA A 52 2.27 -3.76 1.61
CA ALA A 52 1.88 -4.54 0.44
C ALA A 52 2.43 -3.98 -0.89
N ALA A 53 2.47 -2.66 -1.07
CA ALA A 53 3.07 -2.04 -2.26
C ALA A 53 4.56 -2.41 -2.44
N LEU A 54 5.36 -2.34 -1.37
CA LEU A 54 6.77 -2.72 -1.38
C LEU A 54 6.96 -4.22 -1.57
N ASN A 55 6.03 -5.03 -1.03
CA ASN A 55 6.04 -6.47 -1.22
C ASN A 55 5.68 -6.92 -2.63
N ALA A 56 4.80 -6.19 -3.30
CA ALA A 56 4.34 -6.51 -4.63
C ALA A 56 5.35 -6.10 -5.72
N THR A 57 6.19 -5.10 -5.44
CA THR A 57 7.18 -4.59 -6.41
C THR A 57 8.56 -4.53 -5.77
N ALA A 58 9.44 -5.48 -6.08
CA ALA A 58 10.84 -5.43 -5.66
C ALA A 58 11.51 -4.13 -6.13
N PHE A 59 12.45 -3.60 -5.34
CA PHE A 59 13.08 -2.30 -5.54
C PHE A 59 13.67 -2.14 -6.95
N GLU A 60 14.38 -3.15 -7.44
CA GLU A 60 15.01 -3.15 -8.78
C GLU A 60 13.99 -3.32 -9.90
N ALA A 61 12.80 -3.83 -9.60
CA ALA A 61 11.72 -4.01 -10.56
C ALA A 61 10.85 -2.74 -10.72
N VAL A 62 11.04 -1.72 -9.87
CA VAL A 62 10.30 -0.46 -9.97
C VAL A 62 10.65 0.26 -11.27
N LYS A 63 9.61 0.53 -12.07
CA LYS A 63 9.68 1.31 -13.31
C LYS A 63 8.92 2.62 -13.20
N VAL A 64 7.81 2.61 -12.47
CA VAL A 64 6.90 3.76 -12.29
C VAL A 64 6.53 3.85 -10.81
N VAL A 65 6.44 5.07 -10.29
CA VAL A 65 5.94 5.34 -8.94
C VAL A 65 4.67 6.18 -9.02
N ILE A 66 3.58 5.68 -8.43
CA ILE A 66 2.31 6.40 -8.31
C ILE A 66 2.05 6.65 -6.83
N LEU A 67 2.08 7.93 -6.47
CA LEU A 67 1.89 8.37 -5.09
C LEU A 67 0.41 8.63 -4.78
N GLY A 68 -0.08 7.96 -3.74
CA GLY A 68 -1.32 8.32 -3.07
C GLY A 68 -1.04 9.07 -1.76
N GLN A 69 -2.10 9.53 -1.10
CA GLN A 69 -2.01 10.26 0.16
C GLN A 69 -2.09 9.30 1.36
N ASP A 70 -3.28 8.80 1.65
CA ASP A 70 -3.57 7.91 2.77
C ASP A 70 -4.45 6.73 2.32
N PRO A 71 -4.49 5.62 3.08
CA PRO A 71 -5.30 4.46 2.72
C PRO A 71 -6.80 4.78 2.78
N TYR A 72 -7.60 4.05 2.02
CA TYR A 72 -9.05 4.10 2.18
C TYR A 72 -9.47 3.69 3.61
N HIS A 73 -10.34 4.48 4.23
CA HIS A 73 -10.79 4.30 5.62
C HIS A 73 -12.00 3.35 5.76
N GLY A 74 -12.56 2.84 4.66
CA GLY A 74 -13.72 1.95 4.67
C GLY A 74 -13.33 0.50 4.98
N PRO A 75 -14.14 -0.26 5.75
CA PRO A 75 -13.90 -1.67 6.02
C PRO A 75 -13.71 -2.47 4.72
N GLY A 76 -12.60 -3.20 4.63
CA GLY A 76 -12.27 -4.06 3.49
C GLY A 76 -11.84 -3.35 2.21
N GLN A 77 -11.70 -2.01 2.22
CA GLN A 77 -11.30 -1.24 1.04
C GLN A 77 -9.78 -1.22 0.85
N ALA A 78 -9.04 -0.73 1.85
CA ALA A 78 -7.59 -0.65 1.77
C ALA A 78 -6.94 -2.03 1.90
N HIS A 79 -5.95 -2.27 1.05
CA HIS A 79 -5.10 -3.48 1.05
C HIS A 79 -3.63 -3.14 0.78
N GLY A 80 -3.22 -1.91 1.11
CA GLY A 80 -1.82 -1.47 1.09
C GLY A 80 -1.25 -1.02 -0.26
N LEU A 81 -2.10 -0.78 -1.26
CA LEU A 81 -1.75 -0.23 -2.57
C LEU A 81 -2.50 1.10 -2.79
N SER A 82 -1.82 2.16 -3.23
CA SER A 82 -2.47 3.44 -3.54
C SER A 82 -3.54 3.29 -4.64
N PHE A 83 -4.66 4.01 -4.49
CA PHE A 83 -5.84 3.98 -5.36
C PHE A 83 -6.57 2.64 -5.52
N SER A 84 -5.97 1.53 -5.11
CA SER A 84 -6.42 0.16 -5.35
C SER A 84 -7.41 -0.30 -4.27
N VAL A 85 -8.42 -1.07 -4.67
CA VAL A 85 -9.35 -1.77 -3.76
C VAL A 85 -9.49 -3.23 -4.16
N ARG A 86 -9.86 -4.10 -3.22
CA ARG A 86 -10.03 -5.54 -3.52
C ARG A 86 -11.13 -5.81 -4.55
N LYS A 87 -11.04 -6.94 -5.26
CA LYS A 87 -12.11 -7.41 -6.16
C LYS A 87 -13.41 -7.61 -5.35
N GLY A 88 -14.54 -7.20 -5.93
CA GLY A 88 -15.85 -7.19 -5.26
C GLY A 88 -16.14 -5.94 -4.41
N VAL A 89 -15.16 -5.08 -4.15
CA VAL A 89 -15.38 -3.77 -3.52
C VAL A 89 -15.79 -2.76 -4.59
N ARG A 90 -16.73 -1.87 -4.25
CA ARG A 90 -17.14 -0.78 -5.13
C ARG A 90 -15.93 0.08 -5.52
N ILE A 91 -15.74 0.27 -6.82
CA ILE A 91 -14.65 1.10 -7.38
C ILE A 91 -14.79 2.55 -6.87
N PRO A 92 -13.78 3.11 -6.17
CA PRO A 92 -13.83 4.48 -5.64
C PRO A 92 -13.91 5.54 -6.75
N PRO A 93 -14.48 6.73 -6.48
CA PRO A 93 -14.59 7.79 -7.49
C PRO A 93 -13.26 8.19 -8.14
N SER A 94 -12.18 8.28 -7.36
CA SER A 94 -10.85 8.61 -7.89
C SER A 94 -10.35 7.55 -8.89
N LEU A 95 -10.52 6.26 -8.57
CA LEU A 95 -10.13 5.17 -9.46
C LEU A 95 -11.04 5.10 -10.71
N GLN A 96 -12.32 5.44 -10.58
CA GLN A 96 -13.19 5.58 -11.75
C GLN A 96 -12.70 6.67 -12.70
N ASN A 97 -12.18 7.78 -12.17
CA ASN A 97 -11.63 8.84 -13.00
C ASN A 97 -10.31 8.42 -13.66
N ILE A 98 -9.44 7.68 -12.96
CA ILE A 98 -8.24 7.06 -13.56
C ILE A 98 -8.63 6.15 -14.73
N TYR A 99 -9.64 5.28 -14.57
CA TYR A 99 -10.09 4.40 -15.65
C TYR A 99 -10.74 5.15 -16.81
N LYS A 100 -11.42 6.28 -16.57
CA LYS A 100 -11.96 7.12 -17.64
C LYS A 100 -10.84 7.73 -18.47
N GLU A 101 -9.81 8.26 -17.81
CA GLU A 101 -8.65 8.85 -18.49
C GLU A 101 -7.88 7.80 -19.29
N LEU A 102 -7.64 6.62 -18.71
CA LEU A 102 -6.98 5.53 -19.41
C LEU A 102 -7.73 5.10 -20.67
N ALA A 103 -9.07 5.05 -20.62
CA ALA A 103 -9.89 4.69 -21.78
C ALA A 103 -9.87 5.75 -22.90
N THR A 104 -9.49 7.00 -22.59
CA THR A 104 -9.36 8.07 -23.59
C THR A 104 -7.92 8.25 -24.08
N ASP A 105 -6.93 7.90 -23.27
CA ASP A 105 -5.50 8.10 -23.56
C ASP A 105 -4.88 6.88 -24.28
N VAL A 106 -5.26 5.66 -23.87
CA VAL A 106 -4.70 4.42 -24.43
C VAL A 106 -5.80 3.42 -24.76
N ASP A 107 -5.46 2.35 -25.47
CA ASP A 107 -6.38 1.24 -25.77
C ASP A 107 -6.64 0.40 -24.50
N PHE A 108 -7.36 0.99 -23.55
CA PHE A 108 -7.67 0.40 -22.24
C PHE A 108 -9.13 0.02 -22.15
N VAL A 109 -9.36 -1.27 -21.88
CA VAL A 109 -10.68 -1.79 -21.53
C VAL A 109 -10.82 -1.80 -20.03
N ARG A 110 -11.75 -0.98 -19.52
CA ARG A 110 -12.00 -0.86 -18.09
C ARG A 110 -12.45 -2.21 -17.48
N PRO A 111 -11.79 -2.68 -16.40
CA PRO A 111 -12.24 -3.85 -15.66
C PRO A 111 -13.47 -3.56 -14.78
N ASP A 112 -14.14 -4.62 -14.35
CA ASP A 112 -15.29 -4.56 -13.44
C ASP A 112 -14.89 -4.50 -11.95
N HIS A 113 -13.59 -4.50 -11.65
CA HIS A 113 -13.02 -4.41 -10.31
C HIS A 113 -12.04 -3.23 -10.16
N GLY A 114 -11.73 -2.86 -8.92
CA GLY A 114 -10.76 -1.79 -8.61
C GLY A 114 -9.38 -2.26 -8.16
N CYS A 115 -9.05 -3.54 -8.34
CA CYS A 115 -7.78 -4.10 -7.91
C CYS A 115 -6.67 -3.82 -8.93
N LEU A 116 -5.61 -3.17 -8.48
CA LEU A 116 -4.44 -2.77 -9.28
C LEU A 116 -3.20 -3.66 -9.06
N SER A 117 -3.35 -4.85 -8.46
CA SER A 117 -2.20 -5.75 -8.20
C SER A 117 -1.42 -6.11 -9.46
N GLU A 118 -2.10 -6.26 -10.61
CA GLU A 118 -1.46 -6.56 -11.90
C GLU A 118 -0.52 -5.45 -12.38
N TRP A 119 -0.73 -4.20 -11.96
CA TRP A 119 0.19 -3.10 -12.25
C TRP A 119 1.46 -3.21 -11.38
N ALA A 120 1.29 -3.55 -10.10
CA ALA A 120 2.41 -3.74 -9.18
C ALA A 120 3.34 -4.88 -9.67
N GLU A 121 2.77 -6.00 -10.12
CA GLU A 121 3.52 -7.12 -10.71
C GLU A 121 4.35 -6.71 -11.94
N GLN A 122 3.97 -5.64 -12.64
CA GLN A 122 4.66 -5.13 -13.83
C GLN A 122 5.72 -4.05 -13.53
N GLY A 123 5.90 -3.67 -12.26
CA GLY A 123 6.86 -2.65 -11.84
C GLY A 123 6.26 -1.30 -11.45
N VAL A 124 4.94 -1.21 -11.26
CA VAL A 124 4.29 0.04 -10.81
C VAL A 124 4.20 0.07 -9.28
N LEU A 125 5.04 0.86 -8.65
CA LEU A 125 5.00 1.06 -7.20
C LEU A 125 3.83 1.99 -6.81
N LEU A 126 2.77 1.40 -6.28
CA LEU A 126 1.55 2.07 -5.82
C LEU A 126 1.64 2.45 -4.34
N LEU A 127 2.37 3.52 -4.01
CA LEU A 127 2.74 3.88 -2.64
C LEU A 127 1.90 5.04 -2.10
N ASN A 128 1.31 4.90 -0.91
CA ASN A 128 0.75 6.03 -0.18
C ASN A 128 1.84 6.73 0.66
N SER A 129 1.75 8.04 0.82
CA SER A 129 2.68 8.80 1.69
C SER A 129 2.42 8.56 3.18
N VAL A 130 1.19 8.21 3.55
CA VAL A 130 0.78 7.71 4.86
C VAL A 130 0.27 6.28 4.71
N LEU A 131 0.72 5.37 5.58
CA LEU A 131 0.41 3.94 5.42
C LEU A 131 -0.71 3.42 6.33
N THR A 132 -1.17 4.19 7.32
CA THR A 132 -2.20 3.81 8.29
C THR A 132 -2.98 5.00 8.84
#